data_AF-A0A6G1BTQ4-F1
#
_entry.id   AF-A0A6G1BTQ4-F1
#
_cell.length_a   1.000
_cell.length_b   1.000
_cell.length_c   1.000
_cell.angle_alpha   90.00
_cell.angle_beta   90.00
_cell.angle_gamma   90.00
#
_symmetry.space_group_name_H-M   'P 1'
#
loop_
_entity.id
_entity.type
_entity.pdbx_description
1 polymer ?
#
loop_
_entity_poly.entity_id
_entity_poly.type
_entity_poly.pdbx_seq_one_letter_code
_entity_poly.pdbx_strand_id
1 'polypeptide(L)'
;MSSSRRSRSRRAGSSLPSSSSRSSISEDQITELLSKLQALLPESQARNAHRGSAARVLQETCSYIRSLHQEMDNLSETLAQLLDSPNVTSDQAAVIRSLLM
;
A
#
# COMPACT_ATOMS: atom_id res chain seq x y z
N MET A 1 73.78 18.85 8.49
CA MET A 1 74.08 17.98 7.34
C MET A 1 73.82 16.56 7.84
N SER A 2 72.84 15.74 7.44
CA SER A 2 71.94 15.63 6.28
C SER A 2 70.77 14.74 6.76
N SER A 3 69.49 15.14 6.65
CA SER A 3 68.57 14.93 5.51
C SER A 3 68.34 13.48 5.06
N SER A 4 67.04 13.10 4.98
CA SER A 4 66.43 12.08 4.11
C SER A 4 66.43 10.61 4.58
N ARG A 5 65.39 9.78 4.42
CA ARG A 5 64.11 9.86 3.67
C ARG A 5 63.02 9.06 4.41
N ARG A 6 61.87 9.69 4.62
CA ARG A 6 60.65 9.08 5.15
C ARG A 6 59.85 8.50 3.97
N SER A 7 59.96 7.20 3.73
CA SER A 7 59.19 6.50 2.69
C SER A 7 57.73 6.35 3.13
N ARG A 8 56.91 7.37 2.86
CA ARG A 8 55.45 7.26 2.95
C ARG A 8 54.94 6.54 1.71
N SER A 9 54.62 5.27 1.88
CA SER A 9 53.90 4.47 0.90
C SER A 9 52.55 5.13 0.60
N ARG A 10 52.43 5.71 -0.60
CA ARG A 10 51.18 6.22 -1.15
C ARG A 10 50.39 5.02 -1.66
N ARG A 11 49.55 4.43 -0.80
CA ARG A 11 48.43 3.63 -1.29
C ARG A 11 47.28 4.58 -1.61
N ALA A 12 47.28 5.07 -2.84
CA ALA A 12 46.08 5.57 -3.50
C ALA A 12 45.14 4.36 -3.66
N GLY A 13 44.37 4.08 -2.61
CA GLY A 13 43.21 3.21 -2.68
C GLY A 13 42.09 4.03 -3.31
N SER A 14 41.76 3.67 -4.54
CA SER A 14 40.62 4.13 -5.31
C SER A 14 39.39 4.31 -4.42
N SER A 15 38.98 5.56 -4.23
CA SER A 15 37.62 5.92 -3.83
C SER A 15 36.69 5.48 -4.96
N LEU A 16 36.31 4.20 -4.94
CA LEU A 16 35.17 3.70 -5.69
C LEU A 16 33.98 4.57 -5.28
N PRO A 17 33.29 5.26 -6.20
CA PRO A 17 31.97 5.77 -5.88
C PRO A 17 31.12 4.55 -5.59
N SER A 18 30.73 4.39 -4.32
CA SER A 18 29.74 3.42 -3.91
C SER A 18 28.41 3.84 -4.54
N SER A 19 28.23 3.50 -5.82
CA SER A 19 26.97 3.50 -6.55
C SER A 19 26.10 2.37 -5.97
N SER A 20 25.77 2.51 -4.71
CA SER A 20 24.72 1.76 -4.05
C SER A 20 23.84 2.79 -3.38
N SER A 21 23.33 3.70 -4.20
CA SER A 21 22.05 4.38 -3.97
C SER A 21 20.96 3.32 -3.98
N ARG A 22 20.98 2.42 -2.98
CA ARG A 22 19.79 1.72 -2.54
C ARG A 22 18.91 2.85 -2.07
N SER A 23 17.98 3.29 -2.91
CA SER A 23 17.04 4.37 -2.66
C SER A 23 16.48 4.20 -1.26
N SER A 24 17.09 4.86 -0.29
CA SER A 24 16.65 4.80 1.09
C SER A 24 15.32 5.51 1.07
N ILE A 25 14.25 4.75 1.31
CA ILE A 25 12.91 5.32 1.48
C ILE A 25 13.06 6.45 2.50
N SER A 26 12.75 7.68 2.08
CA SER A 26 12.86 8.84 2.97
C SER A 26 11.69 8.84 3.95
N GLU A 27 11.91 9.43 5.12
CA GLU A 27 10.87 9.57 6.14
C GLU A 27 9.67 10.38 5.61
N ASP A 28 9.92 11.36 4.75
CA ASP A 28 8.88 12.11 4.04
C ASP A 28 8.01 11.22 3.14
N GLN A 29 8.60 10.26 2.42
CA GLN A 29 7.84 9.32 1.60
C GLN A 29 6.98 8.38 2.46
N ILE A 30 7.47 8.00 3.64
CA ILE A 30 6.71 7.16 4.59
C ILE A 30 5.52 7.96 5.15
N THR A 31 5.74 9.21 5.56
CA THR A 31 4.67 10.05 6.11
C THR A 31 3.62 10.40 5.05
N GLU A 32 4.02 10.68 3.81
CA GLU A 32 3.11 10.87 2.68
C GLU A 32 2.28 9.62 2.38
N LEU A 33 2.90 8.43 2.42
CA LEU A 33 2.17 7.18 2.22
C LEU A 33 1.15 6.94 3.35
N LEU A 34 1.55 7.16 4.60
CA LEU A 34 0.64 7.01 5.74
C LEU A 34 -0.53 7.99 5.69
N SER A 35 -0.31 9.24 5.26
CA SER A 35 -1.40 10.22 5.13
C SER A 35 -2.40 9.82 4.04
N LYS A 36 -1.91 9.31 2.90
CA LYS A 36 -2.76 8.75 1.84
C LYS A 36 -3.55 7.55 2.34
N LEU A 37 -2.93 6.64 3.09
CA LEU A 37 -3.62 5.48 3.65
C LEU A 37 -4.69 5.88 4.66
N GLN A 38 -4.42 6.88 5.51
CA GLN A 38 -5.42 7.40 6.45
C GLN A 38 -6.62 8.04 5.73
N ALA A 39 -6.40 8.72 4.61
CA ALA A 39 -7.47 9.34 3.82
C ALA A 39 -8.39 8.32 3.12
N LEU A 40 -7.91 7.10 2.90
CA LEU A 40 -8.69 6.00 2.30
C LEU A 40 -9.48 5.20 3.32
N LEU A 41 -9.21 5.38 4.63
CA LEU A 41 -9.95 4.70 5.68
C LEU A 41 -11.32 5.34 5.90
N PRO A 42 -12.35 4.56 6.27
CA PRO A 42 -13.64 5.11 6.66
C PRO A 42 -13.47 6.06 7.86
N GLU A 43 -14.24 7.15 7.90
CA GLU A 43 -14.15 8.25 8.89
C GLU A 43 -13.98 7.79 10.35
N SER A 44 -14.66 6.70 10.74
CA SER A 44 -14.57 6.12 12.08
C SER A 44 -13.21 5.47 12.37
N GLN A 45 -12.57 4.84 11.38
CA GLN A 45 -11.24 4.25 11.50
C GLN A 45 -10.16 5.30 11.26
N ALA A 46 -10.36 6.25 10.34
CA ALA A 46 -9.43 7.34 10.10
C ALA A 46 -9.10 8.13 11.38
N ARG A 47 -10.10 8.39 12.24
CA ARG A 47 -9.88 9.04 13.55
C ARG A 47 -9.03 8.21 14.53
N ASN A 48 -9.15 6.89 14.47
CA ASN A 48 -8.37 5.98 15.32
C ASN A 48 -6.94 5.81 14.78
N ALA A 49 -6.80 5.70 13.46
CA ALA A 49 -5.54 5.67 12.74
C ALA A 49 -4.72 6.95 12.91
N HIS A 50 -5.37 8.13 12.92
CA HIS A 50 -4.72 9.43 13.10
C HIS A 50 -4.01 9.57 14.46
N ARG A 51 -4.48 8.85 15.48
CA ARG A 51 -3.88 8.83 16.82
C ARG A 51 -2.94 7.65 17.05
N GLY A 52 -2.76 6.77 16.05
CA GLY A 52 -2.02 5.53 16.14
C GLY A 52 -0.63 5.58 15.50
N SER A 53 0.20 4.58 15.78
CA SER A 53 1.50 4.40 15.13
C SER A 53 1.36 4.01 13.66
N ALA A 54 2.44 4.13 12.86
CA ALA A 54 2.46 3.67 11.47
C ALA A 54 1.96 2.22 11.31
N ALA A 55 2.33 1.33 12.25
CA ALA A 55 1.86 -0.05 12.28
C ALA A 55 0.34 -0.16 12.45
N ARG A 56 -0.26 0.73 13.27
CA ARG A 56 -1.71 0.80 13.47
C ARG A 56 -2.44 1.21 12.19
N VAL A 57 -1.95 2.26 11.52
CA VAL A 57 -2.51 2.74 10.24
C VAL A 57 -2.50 1.61 9.23
N LEU A 58 -1.35 0.94 9.05
CA LEU A 58 -1.23 -0.19 8.12
C LEU A 58 -2.18 -1.35 8.50
N GLN A 59 -2.29 -1.68 9.79
CA GLN A 59 -3.19 -2.74 10.25
C GLN A 59 -4.66 -2.41 9.96
N GLU A 60 -5.09 -1.18 10.22
CA GLU A 60 -6.45 -0.72 9.96
C GLU A 60 -6.72 -0.71 8.45
N THR A 61 -5.79 -0.21 7.63
CA THR A 61 -5.89 -0.27 6.16
C THR A 61 -6.00 -1.70 5.66
N CYS A 62 -5.14 -2.63 6.11
CA CYS A 62 -5.21 -4.02 5.68
C CYS A 62 -6.52 -4.69 6.14
N SER A 63 -7.05 -4.31 7.30
CA SER A 63 -8.35 -4.80 7.79
C SER A 63 -9.49 -4.30 6.93
N TYR A 64 -9.45 -3.03 6.53
CA TYR A 64 -10.45 -2.43 5.65
C TYR A 64 -10.42 -3.03 4.24
N ILE A 65 -9.24 -3.28 3.66
CA ILE A 65 -9.12 -3.98 2.38
C ILE A 65 -9.76 -5.38 2.46
N ARG A 66 -9.53 -6.11 3.56
CA ARG A 66 -10.15 -7.43 3.76
C ARG A 66 -11.67 -7.35 3.88
N SER A 67 -12.21 -6.36 4.59
CA SER A 67 -13.66 -6.18 4.69
C SER A 67 -14.26 -5.82 3.35
N LEU A 68 -13.63 -4.95 2.57
CA LEU A 68 -14.07 -4.60 1.22
C LEU A 68 -14.10 -5.80 0.28
N HIS A 69 -13.06 -6.65 0.30
CA HIS A 69 -13.08 -7.88 -0.49
C HIS A 69 -14.21 -8.81 -0.06
N GLN A 70 -14.42 -8.97 1.25
CA GLN A 70 -15.52 -9.80 1.76
C GLN A 70 -16.89 -9.23 1.38
N GLU A 71 -17.09 -7.92 1.46
CA GLU A 71 -18.33 -7.26 1.04
C GLU A 71 -18.57 -7.47 -0.47
N MET A 72 -17.53 -7.31 -1.29
CA MET A 72 -17.59 -7.58 -2.73
C MET A 72 -17.95 -9.03 -3.03
N ASP A 73 -17.32 -10.00 -2.35
CA ASP A 73 -17.61 -11.43 -2.53
C ASP A 73 -19.05 -11.76 -2.13
N ASN A 74 -19.50 -11.27 -0.96
CA ASN A 74 -20.86 -11.48 -0.48
C ASN A 74 -21.92 -10.86 -1.42
N LEU A 75 -21.67 -9.65 -1.92
CA LEU A 75 -22.53 -8.98 -2.88
C LEU A 75 -22.57 -9.75 -4.20
N SER A 76 -21.42 -10.23 -4.67
CA SER A 76 -21.32 -11.05 -5.88
C SER A 76 -22.14 -12.34 -5.75
N GLU A 77 -22.02 -13.05 -4.63
CA GLU A 77 -22.79 -14.26 -4.36
C GLU A 77 -24.30 -13.97 -4.26
N THR A 78 -24.68 -12.93 -3.52
CA THR A 78 -26.08 -12.51 -3.38
C THR A 78 -26.69 -12.17 -4.73
N LEU A 79 -25.93 -11.49 -5.60
CA LEU A 79 -26.36 -11.19 -6.97
C LEU A 79 -26.50 -12.44 -7.83
N ALA A 80 -25.55 -13.37 -7.74
CA ALA A 80 -25.63 -14.64 -8.48
C ALA A 80 -26.88 -15.43 -8.08
N GLN A 81 -27.16 -15.53 -6.78
CA GLN A 81 -28.36 -16.18 -6.26
C GLN A 81 -29.65 -15.45 -6.70
N LEU A 82 -29.65 -14.12 -6.72
CA LEU A 82 -30.81 -13.34 -7.15
C LEU A 82 -31.08 -13.55 -8.65
N LEU A 83 -30.04 -13.64 -9.47
CA LEU A 83 -30.18 -13.91 -10.90
C LEU A 83 -30.60 -15.36 -11.22
N ASP A 84 -30.29 -16.32 -10.34
CA ASP A 84 -30.69 -17.73 -10.47
C ASP A 84 -32.07 -18.01 -9.82
N SER A 85 -32.60 -17.05 -9.07
CA SER A 85 -33.89 -17.18 -8.40
C SER A 85 -35.02 -17.37 -9.41
N PRO A 86 -35.86 -18.41 -9.25
CA PRO A 86 -36.94 -18.74 -10.20
C PRO A 86 -38.04 -17.66 -10.26
N ASN A 87 -38.04 -16.71 -9.31
CA ASN A 87 -38.97 -15.60 -9.26
C ASN A 87 -38.52 -14.40 -10.10
N VAL A 88 -37.25 -14.37 -10.53
CA VAL A 88 -36.72 -13.30 -11.38
C VAL A 88 -36.93 -13.71 -12.83
N THR A 89 -37.73 -12.94 -13.57
CA THR A 89 -37.95 -13.21 -14.99
C THR A 89 -36.68 -12.94 -15.79
N SER A 90 -36.54 -13.58 -16.95
CA SER A 90 -35.39 -13.37 -17.84
C SER A 90 -35.17 -11.88 -18.19
N ASP A 91 -36.27 -11.11 -18.32
CA ASP A 91 -36.22 -9.68 -18.62
C ASP A 91 -35.71 -8.86 -17.42
N GLN A 92 -36.15 -9.20 -16.20
CA GLN A 92 -35.65 -8.58 -14.97
C GLN A 92 -34.16 -8.89 -14.76
N ALA A 93 -33.74 -10.14 -15.00
CA ALA A 93 -32.34 -10.52 -14.97
C ALA A 93 -31.51 -9.76 -16.01
N ALA A 94 -32.05 -9.53 -17.21
CA ALA A 94 -31.39 -8.73 -18.24
C ALA A 94 -31.22 -7.25 -17.83
N VAL A 95 -32.24 -6.65 -17.20
CA VAL A 95 -32.15 -5.28 -16.65
C VAL A 95 -31.08 -5.19 -15.56
N ILE A 96 -31.07 -6.13 -14.61
CA ILE A 96 -30.07 -6.17 -13.54
C ILE A 96 -28.65 -6.30 -14.12
N ARG A 97 -28.45 -7.16 -15.13
CA ARG A 97 -27.16 -7.27 -15.85
C ARG A 97 -26.78 -5.97 -16.57
N SER A 98 -27.74 -5.24 -17.11
CA SER A 98 -27.48 -3.96 -17.80
C SER A 98 -27.10 -2.81 -16.87
N LEU A 99 -27.53 -2.85 -15.61
CA LEU A 99 -27.16 -1.85 -14.59
C LEU A 99 -25.78 -2.09 -13.97
N LEU A 100 -25.19 -3.27 -14.22
CA LEU A 100 -23.86 -3.67 -13.73
C LEU A 100 -22.75 -3.49 -14.78
N MET A 101 -23.09 -3.00 -15.99
CA MET A 101 -22.18 -2.62 -17.07
C MET A 101 -22.01 -1.11 -17.10
#